data_AF-A0A396GUG0-F1
#
_entry.id   AF-A0A396GUG0-F1
#
_cell.length_a   1.000
_cell.length_b   1.000
_cell.length_c   1.000
_cell.angle_alpha   90.00
_cell.angle_beta   90.00
_cell.angle_gamma   90.00
#
_symmetry.space_group_name_H-M   'P 1'
#
loop_
_entity.id
_entity.type
_entity.pdbx_description
1 polymer ?
#
loop_
_entity_poly.entity_id
_entity_poly.type
_entity_poly.pdbx_seq_one_letter_code
_entity_poly.pdbx_strand_id
1 'polypeptide(L)'
;MERWSRVLRVPLLSNSETFLRVGASLCLSSEIGTLSVPIANAIFFCGDRVERTSNPVIEKLSDLQKLSEIIVSKFGPFINAWVIEASVFNGPFAVYKDFIPSVNQYGEPRSYHPTGFPASTSTVSLLSNCLQEVRNCSSHSYMLQIPALKFSMIMLLLIV
;
A
#
# COMPACT_ATOMS: atom_id res chain seq x y z
N MET A 1 8.41 19.40 -2.67
CA MET A 1 8.58 18.09 -3.32
C MET A 1 7.27 17.75 -4.00
N GLU A 2 7.30 17.57 -5.31
CA GLU A 2 6.12 17.12 -6.06
C GLU A 2 5.77 15.68 -5.68
N ARG A 3 4.52 15.28 -5.88
CA ARG A 3 4.06 13.95 -5.51
C ARG A 3 3.18 13.35 -6.59
N TRP A 4 3.38 12.06 -6.83
CA TRP A 4 2.47 11.26 -7.59
C TRP A 4 1.46 10.63 -6.62
N SER A 5 0.16 10.77 -6.88
CA SER A 5 -0.85 10.12 -6.05
C SER A 5 -2.02 9.59 -6.86
N ARG A 6 -2.35 8.31 -6.64
CA ARG A 6 -3.47 7.64 -7.28
C ARG A 6 -3.77 6.31 -6.59
N VAL A 7 -4.98 5.80 -6.80
CA VAL A 7 -5.31 4.39 -6.53
C VAL A 7 -4.85 3.51 -7.70
N LEU A 8 -4.07 2.50 -7.40
CA LEU A 8 -3.62 1.45 -8.32
C LEU A 8 -4.42 0.18 -8.09
N ARG A 9 -4.66 -0.59 -9.15
CA ARG A 9 -5.16 -1.96 -9.07
C ARG A 9 -4.06 -2.89 -9.57
N VAL A 10 -3.46 -3.63 -8.66
CA VAL A 10 -2.21 -4.38 -8.89
C VAL A 10 -2.36 -5.84 -8.50
N PRO A 11 -1.75 -6.78 -9.25
CA PRO A 11 -1.72 -8.17 -8.87
C PRO A 11 -0.84 -8.37 -7.64
N LEU A 12 -1.25 -9.25 -6.71
CA LEU A 12 -0.50 -9.50 -5.48
C LEU A 12 0.85 -10.19 -5.75
N LEU A 13 0.83 -11.22 -6.59
CA LEU A 13 2.01 -11.93 -7.09
C LEU A 13 2.01 -11.88 -8.61
N SER A 14 3.19 -11.98 -9.22
CA SER A 14 3.32 -12.10 -10.66
C SER A 14 2.49 -13.29 -11.16
N ASN A 15 1.52 -13.03 -12.03
CA ASN A 15 0.54 -14.00 -12.56
C ASN A 15 -0.58 -14.44 -11.61
N SER A 16 -0.84 -13.70 -10.52
CA SER A 16 -2.02 -13.93 -9.68
C SER A 16 -3.28 -13.33 -10.31
N GLU A 17 -4.40 -14.04 -10.21
CA GLU A 17 -5.74 -13.49 -10.50
C GLU A 17 -6.25 -12.56 -9.39
N THR A 18 -5.59 -12.56 -8.23
CA THR A 18 -5.95 -11.71 -7.10
C THR A 18 -5.36 -10.31 -7.29
N PHE A 19 -6.24 -9.33 -7.48
CA PHE A 19 -5.90 -7.92 -7.57
C PHE A 19 -6.24 -7.19 -6.27
N LEU A 20 -5.32 -6.39 -5.79
CA LEU A 20 -5.52 -5.50 -4.66
C LEU A 20 -5.58 -4.04 -5.13
N ARG A 21 -6.37 -3.24 -4.41
CA ARG A 21 -6.38 -1.78 -4.60
C ARG A 21 -5.42 -1.15 -3.61
N VAL A 22 -4.55 -0.29 -4.12
CA VAL A 22 -3.52 0.39 -3.33
C VAL A 22 -3.60 1.88 -3.59
N GLY A 23 -3.99 2.66 -2.57
CA GLY A 23 -3.83 4.10 -2.57
C GLY A 23 -2.36 4.44 -2.34
N ALA A 24 -1.70 5.02 -3.33
CA ALA A 24 -0.30 5.36 -3.25
C ALA A 24 -0.09 6.88 -3.33
N SER A 25 0.85 7.37 -2.54
CA SER A 25 1.38 8.73 -2.64
C SER A 25 2.90 8.64 -2.59
N LEU A 26 3.56 8.99 -3.69
CA LEU A 26 5.00 8.78 -3.89
C LEU A 26 5.74 10.10 -4.08
N CYS A 27 6.96 10.17 -3.55
CA CYS A 27 7.86 11.30 -3.74
C CYS A 27 8.30 11.39 -5.21
N LEU A 28 8.20 12.57 -5.81
CA LEU A 28 8.78 12.88 -7.12
C LEU A 28 9.98 13.82 -6.96
N SER A 29 10.98 13.63 -7.81
CA SER A 29 12.09 14.56 -7.99
C SER A 29 11.66 15.67 -8.95
N SER A 30 11.78 16.92 -8.51
CA SER A 30 11.40 18.10 -9.30
C SER A 30 12.32 18.35 -10.51
N GLU A 31 13.50 17.72 -10.57
CA GLU A 31 14.46 17.96 -11.65
C GLU A 31 14.19 17.10 -12.90
N ILE A 32 13.55 15.94 -12.75
CA ILE A 32 13.42 14.94 -13.82
C ILE A 32 12.00 14.31 -13.83
N GLY A 33 11.11 14.67 -12.89
CA GLY A 33 9.79 14.04 -12.73
C GLY A 33 9.86 12.54 -12.38
N THR A 34 11.03 12.04 -12.01
CA THR A 34 11.25 10.64 -11.62
C THR A 34 10.84 10.41 -10.17
N LEU A 35 10.55 9.16 -9.81
CA LEU A 35 10.35 8.79 -8.40
C LEU A 35 11.62 9.08 -7.59
N SER A 36 11.47 9.81 -6.49
CA SER A 36 12.54 10.11 -5.55
C SER A 36 12.65 9.02 -4.49
N VAL A 37 13.86 8.85 -3.93
CA VAL A 37 14.11 7.93 -2.82
C VAL A 37 13.47 8.52 -1.55
N PRO A 38 12.47 7.88 -0.94
CA PRO A 38 11.88 8.38 0.29
C PRO A 38 12.78 8.12 1.50
N ILE A 39 12.60 8.90 2.57
CA ILE A 39 13.26 8.62 3.87
C ILE A 39 12.67 7.38 4.56
N ALA A 40 11.41 7.06 4.27
CA ALA A 40 10.70 5.89 4.79
C ALA A 40 9.49 5.54 3.91
N ASN A 41 9.01 4.31 4.04
CA ASN A 41 7.75 3.84 3.45
C ASN A 41 6.75 3.60 4.58
N ALA A 42 5.65 4.35 4.60
CA ALA A 42 4.52 4.12 5.49
C ALA A 42 3.55 3.17 4.80
N ILE A 43 3.26 2.03 5.42
CA ILE A 43 2.35 1.00 4.89
C ILE A 43 1.18 0.87 5.85
N PHE A 44 -0.02 1.04 5.30
CA PHE A 44 -1.26 1.03 6.05
C PHE A 44 -2.22 0.04 5.39
N PHE A 45 -2.82 -0.84 6.19
CA PHE A 45 -3.89 -1.73 5.73
C PHE A 45 -5.22 -1.12 6.11
N CYS A 46 -6.02 -0.75 5.11
CA CYS A 46 -7.37 -0.24 5.28
C CYS A 46 -8.36 -1.40 5.24
N GLY A 47 -9.19 -1.49 6.28
CA GLY A 47 -10.31 -2.42 6.33
C GLY A 47 -11.52 -1.92 5.54
N ASP A 48 -12.71 -2.33 5.98
CA ASP A 48 -13.96 -2.14 5.27
C ASP A 48 -14.22 -0.68 4.88
N ARG A 49 -14.66 -0.50 3.64
CA ARG A 49 -15.19 0.77 3.17
C ARG A 49 -16.60 0.92 3.67
N VAL A 50 -16.90 2.05 4.32
CA VAL A 50 -18.27 2.39 4.70
C VAL A 50 -18.71 3.55 3.81
N GLU A 51 -19.43 3.21 2.75
CA GLU A 51 -20.00 4.19 1.83
C GLU A 51 -21.41 4.62 2.28
N ARG A 52 -21.82 5.82 1.87
CA ARG A 52 -23.18 6.37 2.07
C ARG A 52 -23.56 6.57 3.54
N THR A 53 -22.59 6.88 4.37
CA THR A 53 -22.81 7.24 5.78
C THR A 53 -23.33 8.66 5.96
N SER A 54 -23.26 9.49 4.90
CA SER A 54 -23.48 10.95 4.94
C SER A 54 -22.53 11.69 5.89
N ASN A 55 -21.55 11.01 6.48
CA ASN A 55 -20.54 11.60 7.34
C ASN A 55 -19.28 11.87 6.50
N PRO A 56 -18.92 13.13 6.24
CA PRO A 56 -17.81 13.47 5.37
C PRO A 56 -16.46 12.96 5.88
N VAL A 57 -16.31 12.74 7.19
CA VAL A 57 -15.08 12.16 7.78
C VAL A 57 -14.98 10.68 7.43
N ILE A 58 -16.07 9.93 7.55
CA ILE A 58 -16.08 8.48 7.26
C ILE A 58 -15.88 8.22 5.77
N GLU A 59 -16.54 8.99 4.91
CA GLU A 59 -16.35 8.89 3.46
C GLU A 59 -14.90 9.19 3.07
N LYS A 60 -14.30 10.23 3.68
CA LYS A 60 -12.89 10.58 3.45
C LYS A 60 -11.93 9.49 3.93
N LEU A 61 -12.20 8.85 5.06
CA LEU A 61 -11.40 7.74 5.58
C LEU A 61 -11.64 6.43 4.80
N SER A 62 -12.68 6.34 3.98
CA SER A 62 -12.95 5.20 3.07
C SER A 62 -12.31 5.35 1.69
N ASP A 63 -11.69 6.51 1.41
CA ASP A 63 -10.96 6.77 0.18
C ASP A 63 -9.45 6.53 0.36
N LEU A 64 -8.93 5.52 -0.34
CA LEU A 64 -7.54 5.09 -0.24
C LEU A 64 -6.54 6.19 -0.63
N GLN A 65 -6.89 7.03 -1.62
CA GLN A 65 -6.02 8.12 -2.03
C GLN A 65 -6.00 9.21 -0.96
N LYS A 66 -7.15 9.61 -0.43
CA LYS A 66 -7.25 10.57 0.68
C LYS A 66 -6.56 10.08 1.94
N LEU A 67 -6.64 8.80 2.26
CA LEU A 67 -5.85 8.20 3.34
C LEU A 67 -4.35 8.34 3.09
N SER A 68 -3.88 8.07 1.87
CA SER A 68 -2.45 8.21 1.55
C SER A 68 -1.97 9.66 1.70
N GLU A 69 -2.81 10.64 1.32
CA GLU A 69 -2.55 12.07 1.52
C GLU A 69 -2.52 12.43 3.02
N ILE A 70 -3.43 11.88 3.84
CA ILE A 70 -3.45 12.07 5.29
C ILE A 70 -2.15 11.53 5.92
N ILE A 71 -1.72 10.33 5.55
CA ILE A 71 -0.48 9.72 6.07
C ILE A 71 0.71 10.64 5.77
N VAL A 72 0.86 11.11 4.53
CA VAL A 72 1.92 12.07 4.18
C VAL A 72 1.83 13.35 5.00
N SER A 73 0.62 13.87 5.24
CA SER A 73 0.44 15.08 6.06
C SER A 73 0.88 14.89 7.52
N LYS A 74 0.86 13.65 8.04
CA LYS A 74 1.24 13.32 9.42
C LYS A 74 2.72 12.97 9.58
N PHE A 75 3.28 12.22 8.65
CA PHE A 75 4.68 11.75 8.73
C PHE A 75 5.67 12.65 7.98
N GLY A 76 5.17 13.57 7.15
CA GLY A 76 5.97 14.54 6.44
C GLY A 76 6.12 14.26 4.94
N PRO A 77 6.63 15.24 4.16
CA PRO A 77 6.58 15.19 2.70
C PRO A 77 7.61 14.26 2.06
N PHE A 78 8.55 13.70 2.83
CA PHE A 78 9.67 12.90 2.33
C PHE A 78 9.43 11.38 2.41
N ILE A 79 8.23 10.94 2.81
CA ILE A 79 7.87 9.53 2.86
C ILE A 79 7.07 9.11 1.62
N ASN A 80 7.11 7.82 1.29
CA ASN A 80 6.09 7.20 0.44
C ASN A 80 4.98 6.63 1.33
N ALA A 81 3.73 6.84 0.96
CA ALA A 81 2.57 6.29 1.67
C ALA A 81 1.85 5.27 0.79
N TRP A 82 1.56 4.12 1.38
CA TRP A 82 0.90 2.98 0.75
C TRP A 82 -0.30 2.55 1.60
N VAL A 83 -1.50 2.68 1.05
CA VAL A 83 -2.75 2.28 1.70
C VAL A 83 -3.31 1.09 0.94
N ILE A 84 -3.17 -0.10 1.51
CA ILE A 84 -3.58 -1.37 0.91
C ILE A 84 -5.00 -1.67 1.39
N GLU A 85 -5.92 -1.87 0.46
CA GLU A 85 -7.26 -2.36 0.77
C GLU A 85 -7.19 -3.85 1.14
N ALA A 86 -7.52 -4.16 2.39
CA ALA A 86 -7.58 -5.54 2.89
C ALA A 86 -8.90 -6.19 2.49
N SER A 87 -8.87 -7.46 2.11
CA SER A 87 -10.08 -8.22 1.76
C SER A 87 -10.93 -8.64 2.97
N VAL A 88 -10.30 -8.76 4.13
CA VAL A 88 -10.95 -9.14 5.39
C VAL A 88 -10.33 -8.37 6.54
N PHE A 89 -11.18 -7.80 7.40
CA PHE A 89 -10.77 -7.07 8.59
C PHE A 89 -11.42 -7.66 9.85
N ASN A 90 -11.13 -8.94 10.12
CA ASN A 90 -11.71 -9.69 11.23
C ASN A 90 -10.63 -10.24 12.18
N GLY A 91 -9.86 -9.33 12.77
CA GLY A 91 -8.76 -9.63 13.69
C GLY A 91 -7.42 -9.03 13.23
N PRO A 92 -6.40 -9.04 14.11
CA PRO A 92 -5.14 -8.32 13.88
C PRO A 92 -4.33 -8.84 12.69
N PHE A 93 -4.53 -10.10 12.28
CA PHE A 93 -3.81 -10.73 11.18
C PHE A 93 -4.64 -10.92 9.92
N ALA A 94 -5.96 -10.67 9.97
CA ALA A 94 -6.87 -10.90 8.85
C ALA A 94 -6.51 -10.07 7.60
N VAL A 95 -5.89 -8.90 7.80
CA VAL A 95 -5.38 -8.03 6.73
C VAL A 95 -4.34 -8.71 5.83
N TYR A 96 -3.67 -9.75 6.35
CA TYR A 96 -2.67 -10.52 5.61
C TYR A 96 -3.25 -11.75 4.94
N LYS A 97 -4.57 -11.96 4.97
CA LYS A 97 -5.23 -13.16 4.44
C LYS A 97 -4.74 -13.54 3.04
N ASP A 98 -4.62 -12.56 2.16
CA ASP A 98 -4.20 -12.80 0.78
C ASP A 98 -2.67 -13.00 0.66
N PHE A 99 -1.90 -12.56 1.66
CA PHE A 99 -0.44 -12.54 1.69
C PHE A 99 0.19 -13.81 2.29
N ILE A 100 -0.62 -14.69 2.89
CA ILE A 100 -0.16 -15.90 3.58
C ILE A 100 -0.88 -17.14 3.04
N PRO A 101 -0.23 -18.32 3.05
CA PRO A 101 -0.75 -19.49 2.33
C PRO A 101 -1.93 -20.20 3.01
N SER A 102 -2.14 -20.02 4.31
CA SER A 102 -3.14 -20.80 5.06
C SER A 102 -3.80 -19.99 6.18
N VAL A 103 -5.10 -19.77 6.03
CA VAL A 103 -5.95 -19.06 6.98
C VAL A 103 -7.18 -19.85 7.41
N ASN A 104 -7.76 -19.46 8.54
CA ASN A 104 -9.09 -19.90 8.93
C ASN A 104 -10.17 -19.05 8.21
N GLN A 105 -11.45 -19.34 8.48
CA GLN A 105 -12.58 -18.62 7.90
C GLN A 105 -12.64 -17.12 8.25
N TYR A 106 -11.92 -16.71 9.30
CA TYR A 106 -11.83 -15.33 9.77
C TYR A 106 -10.62 -14.58 9.19
N GLY A 107 -9.80 -15.24 8.36
CA GLY A 107 -8.59 -14.67 7.77
C GLY A 107 -7.36 -14.74 8.67
N GLU A 108 -7.46 -15.35 9.86
CA GLU A 108 -6.30 -15.51 10.73
C GLU A 108 -5.43 -16.70 10.29
N PRO A 109 -4.09 -16.59 10.43
CA PRO A 109 -3.19 -17.70 10.16
C PRO A 109 -3.58 -18.94 10.97
N ARG A 110 -3.71 -20.11 10.33
CA ARG A 110 -3.97 -21.37 11.07
C ARG A 110 -2.80 -21.79 11.95
N SER A 111 -1.60 -21.46 11.50
CA SER A 111 -0.35 -21.60 12.23
C SER A 111 0.63 -20.56 11.71
N TYR A 112 1.51 -20.07 12.59
CA TYR A 112 2.57 -19.16 12.19
C TYR A 112 3.86 -19.96 11.94
N HIS A 113 4.25 -20.09 10.67
CA HIS A 113 5.54 -20.62 10.30
C HIS A 113 6.40 -19.47 9.73
N PRO A 114 7.44 -19.00 10.45
CA PRO A 114 8.18 -17.80 10.06
C PRO A 114 9.09 -18.00 8.84
N THR A 115 9.32 -19.25 8.41
CA THR A 115 10.18 -19.58 7.28
C THR A 115 9.70 -18.89 6.00
N GLY A 116 10.57 -18.11 5.37
CA GLY A 116 10.28 -17.41 4.11
C GLY A 116 9.47 -16.11 4.23
N PHE A 117 9.07 -15.72 5.46
CA PHE A 117 8.38 -14.46 5.75
C PHE A 117 7.25 -14.12 4.76
N PRO A 118 6.24 -14.98 4.59
CA PRO A 118 5.28 -14.88 3.48
C PRO A 118 4.58 -13.52 3.43
N ALA A 119 4.14 -12.98 4.57
CA ALA A 119 3.46 -11.69 4.62
C ALA A 119 4.35 -10.53 4.12
N SER A 120 5.60 -10.46 4.57
CA SER A 120 6.51 -9.39 4.13
C SER A 120 6.94 -9.58 2.69
N THR A 121 7.28 -10.81 2.27
CA THR A 121 7.68 -11.11 0.88
C THR A 121 6.57 -10.73 -0.10
N SER A 122 5.32 -11.10 0.20
CA SER A 122 4.15 -10.73 -0.59
C SER A 122 3.91 -9.21 -0.59
N THR A 123 4.13 -8.53 0.54
CA THR A 123 4.03 -7.06 0.62
C THR A 123 5.08 -6.39 -0.26
N VAL A 124 6.34 -6.83 -0.21
CA VAL A 124 7.41 -6.30 -1.07
C VAL A 124 7.09 -6.51 -2.55
N SER A 125 6.56 -7.69 -2.91
CA SER A 125 6.12 -8.00 -4.27
C SER A 125 5.00 -7.04 -4.72
N LEU A 126 3.98 -6.83 -3.90
CA LEU A 126 2.88 -5.91 -4.19
C LEU A 126 3.36 -4.48 -4.43
N LEU A 127 4.24 -3.96 -3.57
CA LEU A 127 4.78 -2.61 -3.70
C LEU A 127 5.68 -2.48 -4.95
N SER A 128 6.42 -3.53 -5.26
CA SER A 128 7.24 -3.60 -6.48
C SER A 128 6.36 -3.56 -7.74
N ASN A 129 5.24 -4.30 -7.74
CA ASN A 129 4.24 -4.26 -8.81
C ASN A 129 3.59 -2.88 -8.92
N CYS A 130 3.28 -2.21 -7.80
CA CYS A 130 2.80 -0.83 -7.81
C CYS A 130 3.79 0.12 -8.50
N LEU A 131 5.07 0.03 -8.12
CA LEU A 131 6.10 0.86 -8.73
C LEU A 131 6.22 0.60 -10.24
N GLN A 132 6.07 -0.66 -10.68
CA GLN A 132 6.05 -1.04 -12.09
C GLN A 132 4.86 -0.42 -12.84
N GLU A 133 3.64 -0.50 -12.27
CA GLU A 133 2.45 0.12 -12.85
C GLU A 133 2.56 1.64 -12.99
N VAL A 134 3.17 2.30 -12.00
CA VAL A 134 3.45 3.75 -12.07
C VAL A 134 4.36 4.05 -13.27
N ARG A 135 5.35 3.20 -13.57
CA ARG A 135 6.21 3.38 -14.76
C ARG A 135 5.41 3.26 -16.03
N ASN A 136 4.59 2.23 -16.13
CA ASN A 136 3.81 1.93 -17.34
C ASN A 136 2.81 3.05 -17.65
N CYS A 137 2.21 3.64 -16.61
CA CYS A 137 1.30 4.78 -16.76
C CYS A 137 2.02 6.09 -17.12
N SER A 138 3.33 6.16 -16.90
CA SER A 138 4.14 7.36 -17.10
C SER A 138 4.84 7.31 -18.47
N SER A 139 4.08 7.55 -19.53
CA SER A 139 4.48 7.44 -20.94
C SER A 139 5.46 8.50 -21.45
N HIS A 140 6.25 9.14 -20.58
CA HIS A 140 7.35 10.04 -20.95
C HIS A 140 8.56 9.83 -20.03
N SER A 141 9.61 9.22 -20.59
CA SER A 141 11.02 9.41 -20.22
C SER A 141 11.39 9.49 -18.72
N TYR A 142 10.87 8.61 -17.87
CA TYR A 142 11.43 8.43 -16.54
C TYR A 142 12.37 7.21 -16.53
N MET A 143 13.68 7.46 -16.53
CA MET A 143 14.67 6.44 -16.14
C MET A 143 14.50 6.18 -14.63
N LEU A 144 13.60 5.28 -14.29
CA LEU A 144 13.29 4.97 -12.91
C LEU A 144 14.30 3.95 -12.40
N GLN A 145 15.29 4.41 -11.66
CA GLN A 145 15.98 3.55 -10.69
C GLN A 145 14.93 3.18 -9.63
N ILE A 146 14.69 1.89 -9.37
CA ILE A 146 13.85 1.49 -8.23
C ILE A 146 14.61 1.99 -7.00
N PRO A 147 14.11 3.00 -6.25
CA PRO A 147 14.69 3.28 -4.96
C PRO A 147 14.69 1.96 -4.21
N ALA A 148 15.84 1.52 -3.70
CA ALA A 148 15.85 0.37 -2.81
C ALA A 148 14.75 0.62 -1.77
N LEU A 149 13.81 -0.33 -1.66
CA LEU A 149 12.74 -0.25 -0.67
C LEU A 149 13.42 -0.34 0.70
N LYS A 150 13.91 0.79 1.21
CA LYS A 150 14.36 0.93 2.57
C LYS A 150 13.10 0.94 3.43
N PHE A 151 12.79 -0.21 4.00
CA PHE A 151 11.70 -0.36 4.94
C PHE A 151 12.17 0.14 6.31
N SER A 152 11.82 1.38 6.64
CA SER A 152 11.54 1.71 8.03
C SER A 152 10.05 1.46 8.22
N MET A 153 9.71 0.25 8.70
CA MET A 153 8.31 -0.19 8.82
C MET A 153 7.67 0.47 10.04
N ILE A 154 7.00 1.61 9.83
CA ILE A 154 6.05 2.12 10.81
C ILE A 154 4.70 1.50 10.43
N MET A 155 4.37 0.37 11.05
CA MET A 155 3.04 -0.22 10.95
C MET A 155 2.12 0.56 11.90
N LEU A 156 1.30 1.45 11.36
CA LEU A 156 0.20 2.04 12.10
C LEU A 156 -1.07 1.27 11.75
N LEU A 157 -1.70 0.63 12.73
CA LEU A 157 -3.04 0.08 12.62
C LEU A 157 -4.00 1.15 13.17
N LEU A 158 -4.75 1.85 12.31
CA LEU A 158 -5.88 2.66 12.78
C LEU A 158 -7.06 1.71 12.94
N ILE A 159 -7.30 1.31 14.18
CA ILE A 159 -8.60 0.79 14.62
C ILE A 159 -9.51 2.01 14.70
N VAL A 160 -10.56 2.04 13.89
CA VAL A 160 -11.72 2.92 14.11
C VAL A 160 -12.81 2.09 14.76
#